data_AF-A0A3R6VNK3-F1
#
_entry.id   AF-A0A3R6VNK3-F1
#
_cell.length_a   1.000
_cell.length_b   1.000
_cell.length_c   1.000
_cell.angle_alpha   90.00
_cell.angle_beta   90.00
_cell.angle_gamma   90.00
#
_symmetry.space_group_name_H-M   'P 1'
#
loop_
_entity.id
_entity.type
_entity.pdbx_description
1 polymer ?
#
loop_
_entity_poly.entity_id
_entity_poly.type
_entity_poly.pdbx_seq_one_letter_code
_entity_poly.pdbx_strand_id
1 'polypeptide(L)'
;AEQELISIMPYFELQENGGRLNGIIPLWLALALKQLQKCRILQPSWFTVAHLKERLEKEASSELFEELPFHYLEIAALLVKQ
;
A
#
# COMPACT_ATOMS: atom_id res chain seq x y z
N ALA A 1 5.86 0.81 9.53
CA ALA A 1 5.60 0.44 8.13
C ALA A 1 5.01 -0.97 7.97
N GLU A 2 5.61 -2.02 8.53
CA GLU A 2 5.17 -3.41 8.25
C GLU A 2 3.75 -3.76 8.71
N GLN A 3 3.27 -3.11 9.77
CA GLN A 3 1.91 -3.28 10.30
C GLN A 3 0.86 -2.45 9.55
N GLU A 4 1.28 -1.61 8.60
CA GLU A 4 0.35 -0.82 7.78
C GLU A 4 -0.48 -1.75 6.90
N LEU A 5 -1.76 -1.45 6.77
CA LEU A 5 -2.69 -2.27 6.01
C LEU A 5 -2.62 -1.93 4.53
N ILE A 6 -2.59 -2.95 3.69
CA ILE A 6 -2.61 -2.82 2.24
C ILE A 6 -3.62 -3.77 1.61
N SER A 7 -4.23 -3.32 0.52
CA SER A 7 -5.16 -4.14 -0.25
C SER A 7 -4.41 -5.07 -1.20
N ILE A 8 -4.86 -6.30 -1.29
CA ILE A 8 -4.37 -7.34 -2.19
C ILE A 8 -5.52 -7.96 -2.97
N MET A 9 -5.19 -8.46 -4.16
CA MET A 9 -6.02 -9.41 -4.90
C MET A 9 -5.39 -10.80 -4.74
N PRO A 10 -5.96 -11.69 -3.91
CA PRO A 10 -5.45 -13.05 -3.75
C PRO A 10 -5.80 -13.92 -4.95
N TYR A 11 -4.94 -14.90 -5.24
CA TYR A 11 -5.18 -15.95 -6.24
C TYR A 11 -5.71 -17.24 -5.61
N PHE A 12 -6.21 -17.15 -4.39
CA PHE A 12 -6.73 -18.23 -3.59
C PHE A 12 -7.92 -17.72 -2.77
N GLU A 13 -8.75 -18.65 -2.32
CA GLU A 13 -9.87 -18.30 -1.44
C GLU A 13 -9.38 -18.29 0.00
N LEU A 14 -9.44 -17.13 0.63
CA LEU A 14 -9.25 -16.98 2.06
C LEU A 14 -10.55 -17.40 2.74
N GLN A 15 -10.55 -18.58 3.36
CA GLN A 15 -11.64 -19.04 4.20
C GLN A 15 -11.29 -18.75 5.66
N GLU A 16 -11.99 -17.80 6.28
CA GLU A 16 -11.94 -17.63 7.73
C GLU A 16 -13.37 -17.54 8.25
N ASN A 17 -13.76 -18.49 9.10
CA ASN A 17 -15.01 -18.51 9.88
C ASN A 17 -16.27 -18.00 9.14
N GLY A 18 -16.45 -18.39 7.88
CA GLY A 18 -17.67 -18.11 7.10
C GLY A 18 -17.71 -16.80 6.31
N GLY A 19 -16.62 -16.02 6.25
CA GLY A 19 -16.53 -14.78 5.46
C GLY A 19 -15.41 -14.77 4.42
N ARG A 20 -15.60 -14.06 3.30
CA ARG A 20 -14.51 -13.68 2.37
C ARG A 20 -13.73 -12.54 3.01
N LEU A 21 -12.42 -12.69 3.16
CA LEU A 21 -11.55 -11.57 3.55
C LEU A 21 -11.56 -10.52 2.43
N ASN A 22 -11.76 -9.25 2.79
CA ASN A 22 -11.79 -8.10 1.86
C ASN A 22 -10.43 -7.76 1.24
N GLY A 23 -9.47 -8.68 1.24
CA GLY A 23 -8.14 -8.48 0.68
C GLY A 23 -7.28 -7.45 1.41
N ILE A 24 -7.70 -6.93 2.57
CA ILE A 24 -6.91 -5.97 3.36
C ILE A 24 -6.14 -6.74 4.42
N ILE A 25 -4.81 -6.67 4.36
CA ILE A 25 -3.90 -7.39 5.25
C ILE A 25 -2.67 -6.53 5.60
N PRO A 26 -1.90 -6.87 6.66
CA PRO A 26 -0.65 -6.20 6.95
C PRO A 26 0.36 -6.29 5.80
N LEU A 27 1.17 -5.25 5.61
CA LEU A 27 2.16 -5.15 4.55
C LEU A 27 3.16 -6.32 4.57
N TRP A 28 3.64 -6.74 5.74
CA TRP A 28 4.56 -7.88 5.84
C TRP A 28 3.96 -9.18 5.26
N LEU A 29 2.66 -9.42 5.49
CA LEU A 29 1.97 -10.60 4.97
C LEU A 29 1.73 -10.47 3.47
N ALA A 30 1.38 -9.26 3.01
CA ALA A 30 1.22 -9.00 1.58
C ALA A 30 2.53 -9.24 0.80
N LEU A 31 3.67 -8.80 1.34
CA LEU A 31 4.99 -9.03 0.76
C LEU A 31 5.35 -10.51 0.72
N ALA A 32 5.12 -11.24 1.82
CA ALA A 32 5.36 -12.68 1.87
C ALA A 32 4.50 -13.45 0.84
N LEU A 33 3.20 -13.12 0.74
CA LEU A 33 2.30 -13.73 -0.25
C LEU A 33 2.70 -13.38 -1.69
N LYS A 34 3.20 -12.17 -1.93
CA LYS A 34 3.72 -11.75 -3.23
C LYS A 34 4.94 -12.57 -3.65
N GLN A 35 5.90 -12.79 -2.74
CA GLN A 35 7.08 -13.63 -2.99
C GLN A 35 6.69 -15.07 -3.34
N LEU A 36 5.62 -15.58 -2.73
CA LEU A 36 5.04 -16.90 -3.03
C LEU A 36 4.13 -16.91 -4.27
N GLN A 37 3.99 -15.80 -4.99
CA GLN A 37 3.10 -15.64 -6.14
C GLN A 37 1.62 -15.96 -5.84
N LYS A 38 1.16 -15.70 -4.61
CA LYS A 38 -0.21 -15.98 -4.15
C LYS A 38 -1.13 -14.77 -4.18
N CYS A 39 -0.61 -13.57 -4.41
CA CYS A 39 -1.42 -12.37 -4.55
C CYS A 39 -0.80 -11.33 -5.47
N ARG A 40 -1.62 -10.36 -5.87
CA ARG A 40 -1.20 -9.08 -6.40
C ARG A 40 -1.46 -8.00 -5.35
N ILE A 41 -0.42 -7.27 -4.97
CA ILE A 41 -0.59 -6.06 -4.14
C ILE A 41 -1.25 -4.98 -4.99
N LEU A 42 -2.31 -4.37 -4.46
CA LEU A 42 -3.00 -3.26 -5.09
C LEU A 42 -2.33 -1.95 -4.68
N GLN A 43 -2.13 -1.08 -5.67
CA GLN A 43 -1.52 0.24 -5.46
C GLN A 43 -2.41 1.08 -4.53
N PRO A 44 -1.85 1.67 -3.46
CA PRO A 44 -2.58 2.61 -2.62
C PRO A 44 -3.00 3.87 -3.40
N SER A 45 -4.15 4.46 -3.05
CA SER A 45 -4.70 5.64 -3.73
C SER A 45 -3.77 6.85 -3.72
N TRP A 46 -3.03 7.04 -2.62
CA TRP A 46 -2.03 8.11 -2.47
C TRP A 46 -0.77 7.86 -3.31
N PHE A 47 -0.47 6.61 -3.66
CA PHE A 47 0.78 6.23 -4.31
C PHE A 47 0.69 6.32 -5.84
N THR A 48 0.09 7.37 -6.37
CA THR A 48 -0.06 7.60 -7.82
C THR A 48 0.76 8.81 -8.26
N VAL A 49 1.24 8.80 -9.51
CA VAL A 49 2.05 9.91 -10.04
C VAL A 49 1.27 11.23 -10.01
N ALA A 50 -0.02 11.20 -10.32
CA ALA A 50 -0.87 12.39 -10.28
C ALA A 50 -0.97 12.96 -8.86
N HIS A 51 -1.28 12.12 -7.87
CA HIS A 51 -1.41 12.54 -6.47
C HIS A 51 -0.08 13.06 -5.90
N LEU A 52 1.02 12.34 -6.13
CA LEU A 52 2.33 12.73 -5.62
C LEU A 52 2.84 14.04 -6.26
N LYS A 53 2.56 14.27 -7.55
CA LYS A 53 2.89 15.55 -8.19
C LYS A 53 2.08 16.70 -7.61
N GLU A 54 0.78 16.49 -7.40
CA GLU A 54 -0.09 17.50 -6.78
C GLU A 54 0.41 17.87 -5.38
N ARG A 55 0.81 16.88 -4.57
CA ARG A 55 1.37 17.14 -3.23
C ARG A 55 2.71 17.87 -3.29
N LEU A 56 3.59 17.48 -4.21
CA LEU A 56 4.88 18.15 -4.40
C LEU A 56 4.70 19.62 -4.79
N GLU A 57 3.77 19.93 -5.70
CA GLU A 57 3.47 21.30 -6.11
C GLU A 57 2.91 22.13 -4.95
N LYS A 58 2.03 21.54 -4.15
CA LYS A 58 1.47 22.20 -2.96
C LYS A 58 2.54 22.48 -1.91
N GLU A 59 3.38 21.50 -1.60
CA GLU A 59 4.49 21.64 -0.67
C GLU A 59 5.50 22.69 -1.14
N ALA A 60 5.74 22.80 -2.45
CA ALA A 60 6.60 23.86 -3.00
C ALA A 60 5.98 25.27 -2.92
N SER A 61 4.65 25.36 -2.86
CA SER A 61 3.89 26.61 -2.83
C SER A 61 3.48 27.07 -1.42
N SER A 62 3.72 26.24 -0.40
CA SER A 62 3.26 26.41 0.98
C SER A 62 4.43 26.26 1.95
N GLU A 63 4.44 27.02 3.04
CA GLU A 63 5.41 26.83 4.14
C GLU A 63 4.99 25.69 5.08
N LEU A 64 3.82 25.08 4.85
CA LEU A 64 3.30 23.96 5.62
C LEU A 64 3.67 22.64 4.95
N PHE A 65 3.94 21.63 5.78
CA PHE A 65 4.10 20.26 5.32
C PHE A 65 2.78 19.71 4.77
N GLU A 66 2.84 19.11 3.59
CA GLU A 66 1.70 18.43 3.00
C GLU A 66 1.45 17.07 3.66
N GLU A 67 0.17 16.72 3.81
CA GLU A 67 -0.21 15.47 4.45
C GLU A 67 0.00 14.28 3.51
N LEU A 68 0.88 13.37 3.93
CA LEU A 68 1.03 12.03 3.41
C LEU A 68 0.78 11.00 4.53
N PRO A 69 0.39 9.77 4.18
CA PRO A 69 0.21 8.72 5.17
C PRO A 69 1.48 8.47 5.98
N PHE A 70 1.30 8.01 7.22
CA PHE A 70 2.41 7.63 8.08
C PHE A 70 3.24 6.52 7.42
N HIS A 71 4.57 6.58 7.56
CA HIS A 71 5.51 5.65 6.93
C HIS A 71 5.46 5.58 5.38
N TYR A 72 5.01 6.63 4.68
CA TYR A 72 4.88 6.60 3.22
C TYR A 72 6.20 6.26 2.49
N LEU A 73 7.34 6.70 3.03
CA LEU A 73 8.67 6.43 2.45
C LEU A 73 9.02 4.95 2.48
N GLU A 74 8.87 4.30 3.64
CA GLU A 74 9.15 2.88 3.80
C GLU A 74 8.21 2.04 2.95
N ILE A 75 6.91 2.39 2.92
CA ILE A 75 5.93 1.70 2.08
C ILE A 75 6.32 1.85 0.60
N ALA A 76 6.61 3.07 0.13
CA ALA A 76 6.99 3.31 -1.26
C ALA A 76 8.26 2.53 -1.64
N ALA A 77 9.30 2.54 -0.79
CA ALA A 77 10.52 1.79 -1.02
C ALA A 77 10.28 0.27 -1.11
N LEU A 78 9.41 -0.27 -0.26
CA LEU A 78 9.05 -1.70 -0.28
C LEU A 78 8.18 -2.07 -1.48
N LEU A 79 7.32 -1.18 -1.96
CA LEU A 79 6.48 -1.42 -3.14
C LEU A 79 7.26 -1.34 -4.45
N VAL A 80 8.26 -0.46 -4.55
CA VAL A 80 9.08 -0.27 -5.75
C VAL A 80 10.13 -1.36 -5.94
N LYS A 81 10.62 -1.96 -4.83
CA LYS A 81 11.69 -2.98 -4.86
C LYS A 81 11.22 -4.40 -5.24
N GLN A 82 9.93 -4.62 -5.51
CA GLN A 82 9.35 -5.95 -5.75
C GLN A 82 9.59 -6.50 -7.15
#